data_AF-A0A937AXF0-F1
#
_entry.id   AF-A0A937AXF0-F1
#
_cell.length_a   1.000
_cell.length_b   1.000
_cell.length_c   1.000
_cell.angle_alpha   90.00
_cell.angle_beta   90.00
_cell.angle_gamma   90.00
#
_symmetry.space_group_name_H-M   'P 1'
#
loop_
_entity.id
_entity.type
_entity.pdbx_description
1 polymer ?
#
loop_
_entity_poly.entity_id
_entity_poly.type
_entity_poly.pdbx_seq_one_letter_code
_entity_poly.pdbx_strand_id
1 'polypeptide(L)'
;MSPDTGPLSTSTSASDFPARAPQRLRVSFEFSPPKTEAAERTLWETVTRLKPLHPTFFSVTYGAGGSTRQRTHETVTRLKSETGIDAAAHLTCVAATRAEIDDVARAYWDAGIRHIVALRGDPPGGMGGKYSVHPGGYENAAALVKGLKRIGDFQISVAGYPEKHPDSADTQADLDNLKRKVDAGASRCITQFFFDPDDFLRFRDDAAAAGIGVPVVPGIMPVSNFQGISRMAALCGSK
;
A
#
# COMPACT_ATOMS: atom_id res chain seq x y z
N MET A 1 -43.58 15.29 -14.82
CA MET A 1 -42.46 15.75 -15.67
C MET A 1 -41.42 14.64 -15.66
N SER A 2 -41.27 13.97 -16.81
CA SER A 2 -40.28 12.89 -16.99
C SER A 2 -38.86 13.45 -16.89
N PRO A 3 -37.91 12.74 -16.25
CA PRO A 3 -36.51 13.13 -16.32
C PRO A 3 -35.99 12.86 -17.73
N ASP A 4 -35.42 13.90 -18.32
CA ASP A 4 -34.80 13.91 -19.63
C ASP A 4 -33.53 13.03 -19.61
N THR A 5 -33.61 11.82 -20.17
CA THR A 5 -32.47 10.93 -20.37
C THR A 5 -31.84 11.24 -21.72
N GLY A 6 -31.14 12.36 -21.81
CA GLY A 6 -30.25 12.64 -22.93
C GLY A 6 -29.10 11.61 -22.98
N PRO A 7 -28.64 11.19 -24.16
CA PRO A 7 -27.57 10.19 -24.28
C PRO A 7 -26.26 10.75 -23.71
N LEU A 8 -25.63 9.99 -22.82
CA LEU A 8 -24.27 10.23 -22.36
C LEU A 8 -23.34 10.21 -23.58
N SER A 9 -22.70 11.36 -23.85
CA SER A 9 -21.72 11.52 -24.92
C SER A 9 -20.52 10.61 -24.65
N THR A 10 -20.37 9.57 -25.46
CA THR A 10 -19.25 8.61 -25.41
C THR A 10 -18.12 9.06 -26.33
N SER A 11 -17.34 10.07 -25.93
CA SER A 11 -15.97 10.22 -26.44
C SER A 11 -15.13 11.07 -25.49
N THR A 12 -14.60 10.47 -24.44
CA THR A 12 -13.45 11.04 -23.73
C THR A 12 -12.20 10.43 -24.35
N SER A 13 -11.42 11.25 -25.04
CA SER A 13 -10.14 10.86 -25.63
C SER A 13 -9.05 10.88 -24.54
N ALA A 14 -7.96 10.15 -24.73
CA ALA A 14 -6.82 10.17 -23.80
C ALA A 14 -6.19 11.58 -23.65
N SER A 15 -6.45 12.49 -24.60
CA SER A 15 -6.04 13.90 -24.56
C SER A 15 -6.90 14.81 -23.67
N ASP A 16 -8.06 14.33 -23.18
CA ASP A 16 -8.93 15.09 -22.28
C ASP A 16 -8.52 15.00 -20.80
N PHE A 17 -7.50 14.17 -20.49
CA PHE A 17 -6.87 14.18 -19.19
C PHE A 17 -5.91 15.36 -19.10
N PRO A 18 -6.05 16.25 -18.09
CA PRO A 18 -5.15 17.38 -17.94
C PRO A 18 -3.71 16.85 -17.80
N ALA A 19 -2.79 17.41 -18.59
CA ALA A 19 -1.37 17.09 -18.58
C ALA A 19 -0.69 17.30 -17.20
N ARG A 20 -1.42 17.91 -16.26
CA ARG A 20 -1.01 18.15 -14.89
C ARG A 20 -2.20 17.90 -13.97
N ALA A 21 -2.01 17.09 -12.94
CA ALA A 21 -2.98 17.00 -11.85
C ALA A 21 -3.21 18.43 -11.27
N PRO A 22 -4.45 18.79 -10.86
CA PRO A 22 -4.70 20.08 -10.23
C PRO A 22 -3.68 20.31 -9.11
N GLN A 23 -3.14 21.52 -8.94
CA GLN A 23 -2.02 21.81 -8.01
C GLN A 23 -2.22 21.39 -6.53
N ARG A 24 -3.41 20.90 -6.16
CA ARG A 24 -3.76 20.37 -4.82
C ARG A 24 -3.82 18.83 -4.74
N LEU A 25 -3.76 18.10 -5.85
CA LEU A 25 -3.84 16.63 -5.85
C LEU A 25 -2.43 16.04 -5.77
N ARG A 26 -2.19 15.26 -4.72
CA ARG A 26 -0.94 14.51 -4.52
C ARG A 26 -1.18 13.05 -4.84
N VAL A 27 -0.30 12.46 -5.62
CA VAL A 27 -0.36 11.05 -6.02
C VAL A 27 0.89 10.29 -5.55
N SER A 28 0.78 8.99 -5.43
CA SER A 28 1.88 8.05 -5.22
C SER A 28 1.58 6.80 -6.04
N PHE A 29 2.61 6.06 -6.46
CA PHE A 29 2.43 4.86 -7.28
C PHE A 29 3.13 3.67 -6.63
N GLU A 30 2.49 2.51 -6.72
CA GLU A 30 2.99 1.25 -6.18
C GLU A 30 3.46 0.34 -7.31
N PHE A 31 4.63 -0.26 -7.13
CA PHE A 31 5.20 -1.24 -8.06
C PHE A 31 5.48 -2.57 -7.37
N SER A 32 5.45 -3.64 -8.15
CA SER A 32 6.05 -4.90 -7.72
C SER A 32 7.51 -4.96 -8.12
N PRO A 33 8.39 -5.58 -7.30
CA PRO A 33 9.79 -5.73 -7.66
C PRO A 33 9.90 -6.61 -8.92
N PRO A 34 10.64 -6.17 -9.96
CA PRO A 34 10.72 -6.90 -11.23
C PRO A 34 11.38 -8.27 -11.02
N LYS A 35 10.89 -9.28 -11.75
CA LYS A 35 11.42 -10.66 -11.67
C LYS A 35 12.32 -11.04 -12.84
N THR A 36 12.34 -10.21 -13.89
CA THR A 36 13.10 -10.42 -15.12
C THR A 36 13.62 -9.08 -15.62
N GLU A 37 14.67 -9.09 -16.44
CA GLU A 37 15.21 -7.88 -17.06
C GLU A 37 14.17 -7.15 -17.92
N ALA A 38 13.28 -7.90 -18.59
CA ALA A 38 12.19 -7.31 -19.35
C ALA A 38 11.22 -6.53 -18.46
N ALA A 39 10.83 -7.11 -17.31
CA ALA A 39 9.99 -6.44 -16.33
C ALA A 39 10.70 -5.23 -15.71
N GLU A 40 12.02 -5.29 -15.53
CA GLU A 40 12.82 -4.16 -15.07
C GLU A 40 12.82 -3.02 -16.07
N ARG A 41 13.02 -3.28 -17.38
CA ARG A 41 12.90 -2.24 -18.41
C ARG A 41 11.53 -1.58 -18.40
N THR A 42 10.46 -2.38 -18.34
CA THR A 42 9.07 -1.86 -18.26
C THR A 42 8.84 -1.02 -17.00
N LEU A 43 9.40 -1.41 -15.85
CA LEU A 43 9.34 -0.61 -14.62
C LEU A 43 9.95 0.78 -14.86
N TRP A 44 11.15 0.85 -15.45
CA TRP A 44 11.86 2.11 -15.67
C TRP A 44 11.21 3.02 -16.71
N GLU A 45 10.69 2.44 -17.79
CA GLU A 45 9.85 3.17 -18.75
C GLU A 45 8.62 3.77 -18.06
N THR A 46 7.97 3.01 -17.18
CA THR A 46 6.81 3.48 -16.43
C THR A 46 7.17 4.59 -15.45
N VAL A 47 8.24 4.43 -14.68
CA VAL A 47 8.75 5.45 -13.75
C VAL A 47 9.06 6.75 -14.49
N THR A 48 9.70 6.67 -15.65
CA THR A 48 10.01 7.84 -16.49
C THR A 48 8.74 8.56 -16.94
N ARG A 49 7.70 7.82 -17.32
CA ARG A 49 6.40 8.38 -17.72
C ARG A 49 5.61 8.98 -16.56
N LEU A 50 5.78 8.48 -15.35
CA LEU A 50 5.06 8.96 -14.16
C LEU A 50 5.76 10.13 -13.45
N LYS A 51 7.09 10.29 -13.62
CA LYS A 51 7.87 11.38 -13.00
C LYS A 51 7.29 12.79 -13.22
N PRO A 52 6.77 13.16 -14.41
CA PRO A 52 6.16 14.49 -14.63
C PRO A 52 4.89 14.75 -13.81
N LEU A 53 4.27 13.72 -13.23
CA LEU A 53 3.13 13.88 -12.32
C LEU A 53 3.54 14.31 -10.90
N HIS A 54 4.84 14.44 -10.64
CA HIS A 54 5.42 14.80 -9.34
C HIS A 54 4.86 13.96 -8.18
N PRO A 55 4.98 12.61 -8.26
CA PRO A 55 4.49 11.77 -7.18
C PRO A 55 5.20 12.08 -5.88
N THR A 56 4.45 11.99 -4.78
CA THR A 56 4.98 12.19 -3.42
C THR A 56 5.95 11.11 -3.02
N PHE A 57 5.72 9.87 -3.45
CA PHE A 57 6.65 8.76 -3.32
C PHE A 57 6.29 7.63 -4.31
N PHE A 58 7.24 6.73 -4.51
CA PHE A 58 6.99 5.41 -5.10
C PHE A 58 7.06 4.34 -4.02
N SER A 59 6.08 3.44 -3.94
CA SER A 59 6.17 2.25 -3.08
C SER A 59 6.56 1.02 -3.89
N VAL A 60 7.29 0.10 -3.25
CA VAL A 60 7.60 -1.21 -3.82
C VAL A 60 7.11 -2.30 -2.88
N THR A 61 6.32 -3.23 -3.43
CA THR A 61 5.74 -4.32 -2.67
C THR A 61 6.77 -5.32 -2.19
N TYR A 62 6.41 -6.06 -1.14
CA TYR A 62 7.23 -7.08 -0.52
C TYR A 62 6.56 -8.44 -0.74
N GLY A 63 7.28 -9.37 -1.34
CA GLY A 63 6.74 -10.67 -1.73
C GLY A 63 6.29 -11.48 -0.53
N ALA A 64 5.27 -12.32 -0.76
CA ALA A 64 4.74 -13.23 0.25
C ALA A 64 5.88 -14.05 0.91
N GLY A 65 5.82 -14.17 2.23
CA GLY A 65 6.83 -14.87 3.03
C GLY A 65 8.25 -14.31 2.93
N GLY A 66 8.47 -13.08 2.43
CA GLY A 66 9.79 -12.48 2.30
C GLY A 66 10.60 -12.89 1.07
N SER A 67 9.97 -13.60 0.12
CA SER A 67 10.61 -14.15 -1.09
C SER A 67 11.25 -13.13 -2.04
N THR A 68 10.98 -11.82 -1.86
CA THR A 68 11.56 -10.76 -2.70
C THR A 68 12.32 -9.71 -1.90
N ARG A 69 12.79 -10.02 -0.68
CA ARG A 69 13.50 -9.07 0.19
C ARG A 69 14.59 -8.28 -0.55
N GLN A 70 15.52 -8.99 -1.17
CA GLN A 70 16.65 -8.38 -1.89
C GLN A 70 16.18 -7.52 -3.07
N ARG A 71 15.32 -8.06 -3.93
CA ARG A 71 14.79 -7.32 -5.09
C ARG A 71 14.01 -6.07 -4.71
N THR A 72 13.26 -6.14 -3.61
CA THR A 72 12.54 -4.96 -3.07
C THR A 72 13.54 -3.90 -2.65
N HIS A 73 14.59 -4.30 -1.91
CA HIS A 73 15.62 -3.38 -1.47
C HIS A 73 16.33 -2.70 -2.65
N GLU A 74 16.81 -3.48 -3.62
CA GLU A 74 17.46 -2.98 -4.84
C GLU A 74 16.54 -2.02 -5.62
N THR A 75 15.26 -2.35 -5.76
CA THR A 75 14.30 -1.50 -6.49
C THR A 75 14.05 -0.18 -5.77
N VAL A 76 13.81 -0.22 -4.45
CA VAL A 76 13.51 0.98 -3.65
C VAL A 76 14.71 1.93 -3.60
N THR A 77 15.92 1.42 -3.39
CA THR A 77 17.14 2.23 -3.33
C THR A 77 17.46 2.84 -4.69
N ARG A 78 17.33 2.05 -5.77
CA ARG A 78 17.54 2.53 -7.13
C ARG A 78 16.53 3.61 -7.50
N LEU A 79 15.23 3.42 -7.22
CA LEU A 79 14.19 4.43 -7.45
C LEU A 79 14.54 5.75 -6.77
N LYS A 80 14.92 5.72 -5.49
CA LYS A 80 15.31 6.94 -4.78
C LYS A 80 16.53 7.62 -5.42
N SER A 81 17.59 6.85 -5.67
CA SER A 81 18.86 7.39 -6.19
C SER A 81 18.75 7.99 -7.59
N GLU A 82 18.03 7.35 -8.51
CA GLU A 82 17.96 7.78 -9.92
C GLU A 82 16.87 8.81 -10.17
N THR A 83 15.77 8.78 -9.41
CA THR A 83 14.65 9.70 -9.63
C THR A 83 14.72 10.96 -8.76
N GLY A 84 15.36 10.87 -7.58
CA GLY A 84 15.31 11.89 -6.53
C GLY A 84 13.96 12.00 -5.82
N ILE A 85 12.98 11.16 -6.17
CA ILE A 85 11.67 11.08 -5.52
C ILE A 85 11.78 10.13 -4.33
N ASP A 86 11.05 10.41 -3.25
CA ASP A 86 11.03 9.54 -2.09
C ASP A 86 10.50 8.14 -2.45
N ALA A 87 11.06 7.14 -1.77
CA ALA A 87 10.67 5.75 -1.97
C ALA A 87 10.23 5.13 -0.65
N ALA A 88 9.19 4.30 -0.71
CA ALA A 88 8.63 3.57 0.42
C ALA A 88 8.82 2.07 0.22
N ALA A 89 9.43 1.41 1.20
CA ALA A 89 9.56 -0.05 1.17
C ALA A 89 8.40 -0.71 1.91
N HIS A 90 7.75 -1.68 1.29
CA HIS A 90 6.87 -2.58 2.02
C HIS A 90 7.72 -3.49 2.90
N LEU A 91 7.25 -3.75 4.12
CA LEU A 91 7.90 -4.64 5.07
C LEU A 91 6.83 -5.41 5.85
N THR A 92 6.99 -6.73 5.91
CA THR A 92 6.01 -7.65 6.50
C THR A 92 6.52 -8.32 7.77
N CYS A 93 5.59 -8.88 8.56
CA CYS A 93 5.88 -9.59 9.81
C CYS A 93 6.12 -11.11 9.60
N VAL A 94 5.92 -11.62 8.38
CA VAL A 94 5.86 -13.06 8.11
C VAL A 94 7.24 -13.68 7.91
N ALA A 95 7.36 -14.95 8.31
CA ALA A 95 8.47 -15.83 7.99
C ALA A 95 9.87 -15.31 8.40
N ALA A 96 9.95 -14.44 9.41
CA ALA A 96 11.20 -13.92 9.93
C ALA A 96 11.08 -13.59 11.42
N THR A 97 12.20 -13.67 12.13
CA THR A 97 12.35 -13.18 13.51
C THR A 97 12.34 -11.66 13.55
N ARG A 98 12.07 -11.08 14.74
CA ARG A 98 12.18 -9.63 14.95
C ARG A 98 13.57 -9.11 14.60
N ALA A 99 14.63 -9.83 14.97
CA ALA A 99 16.01 -9.44 14.67
C ALA A 99 16.26 -9.33 13.16
N GLU A 100 15.83 -10.32 12.37
CA GLU A 100 16.00 -10.31 10.92
C GLU A 100 15.24 -9.17 10.25
N ILE A 101 14.03 -8.85 10.74
CA ILE A 101 13.21 -7.73 10.28
C ILE A 101 13.85 -6.39 10.68
N ASP A 102 14.35 -6.28 11.90
CA ASP A 102 15.03 -5.09 12.41
C ASP A 102 16.33 -4.82 11.64
N ASP A 103 17.02 -5.86 11.17
CA ASP A 103 18.17 -5.73 10.26
C ASP A 103 17.75 -5.23 8.87
N VAL A 104 16.58 -5.64 8.34
CA VAL A 104 16.03 -5.05 7.11
C VAL A 104 15.83 -3.55 7.30
N ALA A 105 15.18 -3.18 8.40
CA ALA A 105 14.81 -1.80 8.67
C ALA A 105 16.05 -0.93 8.85
N ARG A 106 17.08 -1.41 9.55
CA ARG A 106 18.39 -0.74 9.65
C ARG A 106 19.03 -0.55 8.29
N ALA A 107 19.06 -1.59 7.45
CA ALA A 107 19.59 -1.47 6.08
C ALA A 107 18.83 -0.42 5.24
N TYR A 108 17.50 -0.33 5.37
CA TYR A 108 16.72 0.73 4.74
C TYR A 108 17.08 2.12 5.28
N TRP A 109 17.24 2.24 6.60
CA TRP A 109 17.64 3.50 7.22
C TRP A 109 19.03 3.96 6.73
N ASP A 110 19.99 3.05 6.66
CA ASP A 110 21.35 3.34 6.20
C ASP A 110 21.37 3.70 4.71
N ALA A 111 20.50 3.09 3.91
CA ALA A 111 20.31 3.43 2.49
C ALA A 111 19.50 4.72 2.24
N GLY A 112 19.18 5.48 3.30
CA GLY A 112 18.44 6.75 3.18
C GLY A 112 16.93 6.59 2.97
N ILE A 113 16.37 5.38 3.05
CA ILE A 113 14.92 5.15 2.98
C ILE A 113 14.30 5.54 4.32
N ARG A 114 13.32 6.43 4.29
CA ARG A 114 12.67 7.01 5.49
C ARG A 114 11.19 6.69 5.57
N HIS A 115 10.63 6.05 4.55
CA HIS A 115 9.21 5.67 4.49
C HIS A 115 9.08 4.15 4.42
N ILE A 116 8.34 3.56 5.36
CA ILE A 116 8.00 2.13 5.37
C ILE A 116 6.48 1.96 5.27
N VAL A 117 6.04 0.99 4.47
CA VAL A 117 4.66 0.48 4.50
C VAL A 117 4.66 -0.79 5.34
N ALA A 118 4.23 -0.69 6.60
CA ALA A 118 4.28 -1.77 7.58
C ALA A 118 3.01 -2.64 7.48
N LEU A 119 3.21 -3.93 7.20
CA LEU A 119 2.14 -4.87 6.91
C LEU A 119 2.29 -6.13 7.78
N ARG A 120 1.18 -6.83 8.02
CA ARG A 120 1.25 -8.20 8.55
C ARG A 120 1.92 -9.11 7.52
N GLY A 121 1.46 -9.00 6.28
CA GLY A 121 1.83 -9.87 5.16
C GLY A 121 0.90 -11.08 5.04
N ASP A 122 1.00 -11.71 3.88
CA ASP A 122 0.27 -12.94 3.57
C ASP A 122 0.99 -14.16 4.16
N PRO A 123 0.25 -15.19 4.59
CA PRO A 123 0.85 -16.42 5.07
C PRO A 123 1.70 -17.11 3.98
N PRO A 124 2.60 -18.02 4.37
CA PRO A 124 3.29 -18.88 3.40
C PRO A 124 2.27 -19.59 2.50
N GLY A 125 2.43 -19.49 1.18
CA GLY A 125 1.46 -19.98 0.19
C GLY A 125 0.49 -18.92 -0.36
N GLY A 126 0.47 -17.71 0.22
CA GLY A 126 -0.28 -16.55 -0.28
C GLY A 126 -1.62 -16.31 0.43
N MET A 127 -2.40 -15.38 -0.12
CA MET A 127 -3.72 -15.00 0.42
C MET A 127 -4.67 -16.20 0.54
N GLY A 128 -5.43 -16.27 1.64
CA GLY A 128 -6.39 -17.34 1.95
C GLY A 128 -5.84 -18.46 2.84
N GLY A 129 -4.52 -18.50 3.09
CA GLY A 129 -3.95 -19.39 4.11
C GLY A 129 -4.25 -18.92 5.53
N LYS A 130 -4.06 -19.81 6.52
CA LYS A 130 -4.13 -19.41 7.94
C LYS A 130 -2.83 -18.72 8.33
N TYR A 131 -2.92 -17.46 8.75
CA TYR A 131 -1.77 -16.76 9.33
C TYR A 131 -1.32 -17.41 10.64
N SER A 132 -0.01 -17.60 10.78
CA SER A 132 0.64 -17.95 12.03
C SER A 132 1.85 -17.05 12.24
N VAL A 133 2.07 -16.66 13.50
CA VAL A 133 3.23 -15.86 13.88
C VAL A 133 4.48 -16.73 13.78
N HIS A 134 5.53 -16.22 13.13
CA HIS A 134 6.83 -16.90 13.15
C HIS A 134 7.38 -16.92 14.58
N PRO A 135 7.97 -18.02 15.08
CA PRO A 135 8.62 -18.05 16.39
C PRO A 135 9.63 -16.89 16.53
N GLY A 136 9.46 -16.06 17.56
CA GLY A 136 10.30 -14.87 17.76
C GLY A 136 10.08 -13.72 16.76
N GLY A 137 9.04 -13.77 15.92
CA GLY A 137 8.64 -12.72 14.97
C GLY A 137 7.73 -11.65 15.59
N TYR A 138 7.39 -10.64 14.79
CA TYR A 138 6.34 -9.69 15.15
C TYR A 138 4.95 -10.34 14.98
N GLU A 139 4.11 -10.22 16.00
CA GLU A 139 2.80 -10.88 16.03
C GLU A 139 1.76 -10.26 15.08
N ASN A 140 1.92 -8.98 14.73
CA ASN A 140 1.05 -8.25 13.82
C ASN A 140 1.71 -6.94 13.37
N ALA A 141 1.04 -6.24 12.44
CA ALA A 141 1.52 -4.96 11.91
C ALA A 141 1.70 -3.88 13.00
N ALA A 142 0.85 -3.83 14.05
CA ALA A 142 1.01 -2.83 15.11
C ALA A 142 2.30 -3.06 15.93
N ALA A 143 2.63 -4.32 16.21
CA ALA A 143 3.90 -4.69 16.84
C ALA A 143 5.10 -4.33 15.97
N LEU A 144 4.99 -4.52 14.64
CA LEU A 144 6.00 -4.09 13.68
C LEU A 144 6.18 -2.56 13.67
N VAL A 145 5.09 -1.78 13.65
CA VAL A 145 5.16 -0.30 13.74
C VAL A 145 5.96 0.12 14.98
N LYS A 146 5.63 -0.44 16.15
CA LYS A 146 6.36 -0.16 17.40
C LYS A 146 7.82 -0.60 17.33
N GLY A 147 8.11 -1.69 16.62
CA GLY A 147 9.46 -2.16 16.27
C GLY A 147 10.25 -1.11 15.52
N LEU A 148 9.72 -0.67 14.39
CA LEU A 148 10.35 0.28 13.47
C LEU A 148 10.62 1.63 14.15
N LYS A 149 9.71 2.12 14.98
CA LYS A 149 9.90 3.39 15.72
C LYS A 149 11.06 3.36 16.73
N ARG A 150 11.54 2.18 17.15
CA ARG A 150 12.76 2.06 17.98
C ARG A 150 14.05 2.13 17.16
N ILE A 151 13.98 1.85 15.86
CA ILE A 151 15.14 1.75 14.97
C ILE A 151 15.46 3.12 14.38
N GLY A 152 14.44 3.84 13.93
CA GLY A 152 14.59 5.16 13.34
C GLY A 152 13.27 5.90 13.28
N ASP A 153 13.34 7.21 13.06
CA ASP A 153 12.15 8.03 12.87
C ASP A 153 11.58 7.87 11.46
N PHE A 154 11.09 6.68 11.16
CA PHE A 154 10.41 6.39 9.90
C PHE A 154 9.07 7.10 9.83
N GLN A 155 8.72 7.59 8.64
CA GLN A 155 7.33 7.76 8.27
C GLN A 155 6.75 6.37 8.00
N ILE A 156 5.67 6.01 8.69
CA ILE A 156 5.11 4.65 8.60
C ILE A 156 3.69 4.71 8.06
N SER A 157 3.48 4.15 6.88
CA SER A 157 2.13 3.87 6.37
C SER A 157 1.67 2.49 6.82
N VAL A 158 0.38 2.34 7.10
CA VAL A 158 -0.26 1.05 7.39
C VAL A 158 -1.48 0.83 6.51
N ALA A 159 -1.84 -0.44 6.27
CA ALA A 159 -3.04 -0.77 5.49
C ALA A 159 -4.34 -0.49 6.26
N GLY A 160 -5.40 -0.09 5.58
CA GLY A 160 -6.79 -0.08 6.07
C GLY A 160 -7.73 -0.71 5.04
N TYR A 161 -8.89 -1.20 5.46
CA TYR A 161 -9.78 -1.96 4.59
C TYR A 161 -11.19 -1.35 4.63
N PRO A 162 -11.60 -0.59 3.60
CA PRO A 162 -12.93 0.03 3.55
C PRO A 162 -14.08 -0.98 3.65
N GLU A 163 -13.84 -2.21 3.21
CA GLU A 163 -14.81 -3.31 3.19
C GLU A 163 -14.52 -4.41 4.24
N LYS A 164 -13.71 -4.10 5.26
CA LYS A 164 -13.18 -5.02 6.29
C LYS A 164 -12.14 -6.02 5.74
N HIS A 165 -11.06 -6.23 6.49
CA HIS A 165 -10.15 -7.33 6.20
C HIS A 165 -10.87 -8.71 6.29
N PRO A 166 -10.64 -9.67 5.36
CA PRO A 166 -11.28 -10.98 5.39
C PRO A 166 -11.13 -11.75 6.71
N ASP A 167 -9.94 -11.74 7.31
CA ASP A 167 -9.66 -12.36 8.62
C ASP A 167 -10.23 -11.61 9.83
N SER A 168 -10.75 -10.40 9.67
CA SER A 168 -11.34 -9.65 10.80
C SER A 168 -12.75 -10.16 11.08
N ALA A 169 -13.08 -10.31 12.37
CA ALA A 169 -14.39 -10.82 12.80
C ALA A 169 -15.54 -9.97 12.25
N ASP A 170 -15.42 -8.65 12.41
CA ASP A 170 -16.37 -7.64 11.93
C ASP A 170 -15.62 -6.34 11.61
N THR A 171 -16.35 -5.34 11.08
CA THR A 171 -15.80 -4.04 10.69
C THR A 171 -15.24 -3.26 11.88
N GLN A 172 -15.86 -3.40 13.07
CA GLN A 172 -15.38 -2.72 14.28
C GLN A 172 -14.04 -3.27 14.73
N ALA A 173 -13.87 -4.60 14.73
CA ALA A 173 -12.61 -5.26 15.06
C ALA A 173 -11.48 -4.86 14.09
N ASP A 174 -11.80 -4.67 12.81
CA ASP A 174 -10.83 -4.18 11.82
C ASP A 174 -10.43 -2.72 12.05
N LEU A 175 -11.41 -1.88 12.43
CA LEU A 175 -11.18 -0.49 12.79
C LEU A 175 -10.35 -0.35 14.07
N ASP A 176 -10.64 -1.14 15.09
CA ASP A 176 -9.85 -1.20 16.34
C ASP A 176 -8.42 -1.68 16.07
N ASN A 177 -8.24 -2.57 15.10
CA ASN A 177 -6.91 -2.97 14.64
C ASN A 177 -6.18 -1.84 13.91
N LEU A 178 -6.87 -1.05 13.08
CA LEU A 178 -6.31 0.17 12.50
C LEU A 178 -5.90 1.17 13.57
N LYS A 179 -6.76 1.42 14.56
CA LYS A 179 -6.46 2.28 15.69
C LYS A 179 -5.21 1.84 16.43
N ARG A 180 -5.08 0.54 16.75
CA ARG A 180 -3.86 -0.02 17.38
C ARG A 180 -2.58 0.25 16.58
N LYS A 181 -2.64 0.17 15.24
CA LYS A 181 -1.48 0.48 14.38
C LYS A 181 -1.12 1.97 14.42
N VAL A 182 -2.12 2.85 14.48
CA VAL A 182 -1.93 4.30 14.58
C VAL A 182 -1.40 4.71 15.95
N ASP A 183 -1.99 4.18 17.02
CA ASP A 183 -1.53 4.40 18.40
C ASP A 183 -0.09 3.87 18.62
N ALA A 184 0.35 2.87 17.84
CA ALA A 184 1.72 2.38 17.83
C ALA A 184 2.74 3.31 17.12
N GLY A 185 2.28 4.36 16.44
CA GLY A 185 3.11 5.37 15.78
C GLY A 185 3.03 5.40 14.25
N ALA A 186 2.01 4.81 13.63
CA ALA A 186 1.80 4.97 12.19
C ALA A 186 1.44 6.42 11.85
N SER A 187 1.95 6.91 10.73
CA SER A 187 1.80 8.30 10.27
C SER A 187 0.67 8.47 9.26
N ARG A 188 0.19 7.38 8.64
CA ARG A 188 -0.82 7.39 7.58
C ARG A 188 -1.45 6.01 7.39
N CYS A 189 -2.71 5.98 6.99
CA CYS A 189 -3.39 4.81 6.47
C CYS A 189 -3.45 4.87 4.94
N ILE A 190 -3.09 3.79 4.26
CA ILE A 190 -3.36 3.59 2.83
C ILE A 190 -4.40 2.47 2.73
N THR A 191 -5.52 2.73 2.07
CA THR A 191 -6.58 1.73 1.98
C THR A 191 -6.24 0.64 0.97
N GLN A 192 -6.78 -0.55 1.18
CA GLN A 192 -7.03 -1.48 0.10
C GLN A 192 -7.86 -0.79 -1.00
N PHE A 193 -7.72 -1.24 -2.25
CA PHE A 193 -8.56 -0.74 -3.32
C PHE A 193 -10.04 -1.07 -3.07
N PHE A 194 -10.90 -0.27 -3.68
CA PHE A 194 -12.35 -0.36 -3.64
C PHE A 194 -12.89 0.14 -4.99
N PHE A 195 -14.09 -0.30 -5.37
CA PHE A 195 -14.77 0.18 -6.59
C PHE A 195 -15.87 1.19 -6.30
N ASP A 196 -16.53 1.07 -5.15
CA ASP A 196 -17.58 1.98 -4.71
C ASP A 196 -16.97 3.12 -3.86
N PRO A 197 -17.05 4.39 -4.28
CA PRO A 197 -16.54 5.51 -3.49
C PRO A 197 -17.21 5.63 -2.12
N ASP A 198 -18.45 5.16 -1.95
CA ASP A 198 -19.16 5.22 -0.68
C ASP A 198 -18.52 4.32 0.38
N ASP A 199 -17.88 3.21 -0.01
CA ASP A 199 -17.14 2.35 0.92
C ASP A 199 -15.96 3.11 1.54
N PHE A 200 -15.23 3.87 0.73
CA PHE A 200 -14.15 4.72 1.24
C PHE A 200 -14.65 5.89 2.08
N LEU A 201 -15.73 6.56 1.66
CA LEU A 201 -16.26 7.72 2.38
C LEU A 201 -16.78 7.32 3.77
N ARG A 202 -17.51 6.20 3.89
CA ARG A 202 -17.92 5.67 5.20
C ARG A 202 -16.71 5.27 6.05
N PHE A 203 -15.76 4.52 5.48
CA PHE A 203 -14.56 4.12 6.22
C PHE A 203 -13.76 5.31 6.75
N ARG A 204 -13.64 6.38 5.97
CA ARG A 204 -13.00 7.63 6.40
C ARG A 204 -13.72 8.23 7.60
N ASP A 205 -15.04 8.30 7.55
CA ASP A 205 -15.86 8.92 8.60
C ASP A 205 -15.86 8.05 9.87
N ASP A 206 -15.92 6.73 9.73
CA ASP A 206 -15.80 5.77 10.83
C ASP A 206 -14.42 5.86 11.51
N ALA A 207 -13.34 5.95 10.72
CA ALA A 207 -11.99 6.13 11.23
C ALA A 207 -11.85 7.44 12.02
N ALA A 208 -12.40 8.55 11.50
CA ALA A 208 -12.42 9.81 12.21
C ALA A 208 -13.21 9.71 13.53
N ALA A 209 -14.38 9.08 13.51
CA ALA A 209 -15.21 8.87 14.71
C ALA A 209 -14.52 7.99 15.77
N ALA A 210 -13.70 7.03 15.37
CA ALA A 210 -12.86 6.21 16.26
C ALA A 210 -11.58 6.91 16.77
N GLY A 211 -11.40 8.20 16.44
CA GLY A 211 -10.25 8.99 16.86
C GLY A 211 -8.97 8.67 16.09
N ILE A 212 -9.08 8.14 14.87
CA ILE A 212 -7.95 7.87 13.98
C ILE A 212 -7.64 9.15 13.19
N GLY A 213 -6.77 9.99 13.75
CA GLY A 213 -6.47 11.32 13.22
C GLY A 213 -5.41 11.39 12.11
N VAL A 214 -4.85 10.26 11.69
CA VAL A 214 -3.85 10.23 10.61
C VAL A 214 -4.51 10.34 9.23
N PRO A 215 -3.83 10.85 8.19
CA PRO A 215 -4.38 10.86 6.85
C PRO A 215 -4.76 9.45 6.37
N VAL A 216 -5.97 9.33 5.81
CA VAL A 216 -6.47 8.13 5.13
C VAL A 216 -6.39 8.37 3.62
N VAL A 217 -5.55 7.60 2.92
CA VAL A 217 -5.30 7.74 1.48
C VAL A 217 -5.98 6.60 0.74
N PRO A 218 -6.86 6.90 -0.25
CA PRO A 218 -7.53 5.86 -1.03
C PRO A 218 -6.53 5.13 -1.93
N GLY A 219 -6.46 3.82 -1.81
CA GLY A 219 -5.83 2.94 -2.80
C GLY A 219 -6.76 2.81 -4.02
N ILE A 220 -6.24 3.07 -5.22
CA ILE A 220 -7.01 2.96 -6.47
C ILE A 220 -6.27 2.00 -7.40
N MET A 221 -6.98 0.99 -7.90
CA MET A 221 -6.47 0.07 -8.91
C MET A 221 -7.22 0.28 -10.23
N PRO A 222 -6.57 0.89 -11.24
CA PRO A 222 -7.18 1.06 -12.55
C PRO A 222 -7.50 -0.29 -13.21
N VAL A 223 -8.71 -0.42 -13.78
CA VAL A 223 -9.14 -1.65 -14.46
C VAL A 223 -8.47 -1.77 -15.83
N SER A 224 -7.34 -2.47 -15.89
CA SER A 224 -6.64 -2.79 -17.14
C SER A 224 -6.83 -4.24 -17.60
N ASN A 225 -7.14 -5.15 -16.66
CA ASN A 225 -7.44 -6.56 -16.92
C ASN A 225 -8.52 -7.05 -15.95
N PHE A 226 -9.73 -7.26 -16.47
CA PHE A 226 -10.89 -7.66 -15.69
C PHE A 226 -10.64 -8.96 -14.90
N GLN A 227 -10.07 -10.01 -15.52
CA GLN A 227 -9.83 -11.28 -14.85
C GLN A 227 -8.84 -11.16 -13.68
N GLY A 228 -7.76 -10.39 -13.87
CA GLY A 228 -6.77 -10.15 -12.83
C GLY A 228 -7.37 -9.42 -11.63
N ILE A 229 -8.24 -8.45 -11.90
CA ILE A 229 -8.93 -7.67 -10.88
C ILE A 229 -9.99 -8.48 -10.15
N SER A 230 -10.83 -9.25 -10.84
CA SER A 230 -11.82 -10.11 -10.19
C SER A 230 -11.16 -11.09 -9.23
N ARG A 231 -10.00 -11.65 -9.60
CA ARG A 231 -9.21 -12.51 -8.70
C ARG A 231 -8.69 -11.74 -7.48
N MET A 232 -8.15 -10.55 -7.67
CA MET A 232 -7.62 -9.74 -6.57
C MET A 232 -8.73 -9.29 -5.62
N ALA A 233 -9.87 -8.86 -6.15
CA ALA A 233 -11.06 -8.45 -5.40
C ALA A 233 -11.55 -9.60 -4.50
N ALA A 234 -11.70 -10.81 -5.06
CA ALA A 234 -12.08 -12.00 -4.30
C ALA A 234 -11.10 -12.34 -3.16
N LEU A 235 -9.78 -12.17 -3.37
CA LEU A 235 -8.76 -12.44 -2.35
C LEU A 235 -8.72 -11.38 -1.26
N CYS A 236 -9.06 -10.12 -1.60
CA CYS A 236 -9.05 -9.00 -0.68
C CYS A 236 -10.40 -8.77 0.03
N GLY A 237 -11.45 -9.48 -0.40
CA GLY A 237 -12.82 -9.27 0.08
C GLY A 237 -13.48 -7.99 -0.46
N SER A 238 -12.97 -7.42 -1.56
CA SER A 238 -13.58 -6.26 -2.20
C SER A 238 -14.66 -6.70 -3.19
N LYS A 239 -15.80 -6.00 -3.20
CA LYS A 239 -16.98 -6.35 -4.02
C LYS A 239 -17.06 -5.57 -5.34
#